data_AF-A0A848SMR2-F1
#
_entry.id   AF-A0A848SMR2-F1
#
_cell.length_a   1.000
_cell.length_b   1.000
_cell.length_c   1.000
_cell.angle_alpha   90.00
_cell.angle_beta   90.00
_cell.angle_gamma   90.00
#
_symmetry.space_group_name_H-M   'P 1'
#
loop_
_entity.id
_entity.type
_entity.pdbx_description
1 polymer ?
#
loop_
_entity_poly.entity_id
_entity_poly.type
_entity_poly.pdbx_seq_one_letter_code
_entity_poly.pdbx_strand_id
1 'polypeptide(L)'
;MWSDNETIRDLVNFSQVADIAAERIVGARGEPLSMGISGDWGVGKSSMMKLLRNSLEEREEIDVRFVEFNAWLYQNYDDARAALMEAITAAVVEQAIEKKDTLAKPVLEKAKGLLKRVKKLRLLGLAGSAAVDYFTMGAMTPFVAGGM
;
A
#
# COMPACT_ATOMS: atom_id res chain seq x y z
N MET A 1 -9.29 10.00 -22.15
CA MET A 1 -9.44 9.14 -20.96
C MET A 1 -9.75 10.07 -19.80
N TRP A 2 -10.93 9.98 -19.18
CA TRP A 2 -11.25 10.85 -18.05
C TRP A 2 -10.33 10.55 -16.87
N SER A 3 -9.84 11.60 -16.22
CA SER A 3 -9.00 11.52 -15.03
C SER A 3 -9.90 11.17 -13.85
N ASP A 4 -10.00 9.89 -13.50
CA ASP A 4 -10.52 9.48 -12.18
C ASP A 4 -9.46 9.87 -11.15
N ASN A 5 -9.64 11.02 -10.51
CA ASN A 5 -8.70 11.54 -9.52
C ASN A 5 -9.43 11.55 -8.18
N GLU A 6 -9.07 10.63 -7.30
CA GLU A 6 -9.67 10.61 -5.99
C GLU A 6 -9.32 11.90 -5.20
N THR A 7 -10.33 12.47 -4.55
CA THR A 7 -10.23 13.84 -4.02
C THR A 7 -10.39 13.85 -2.51
N ILE A 8 -9.55 14.67 -1.86
CA ILE A 8 -9.53 14.84 -0.40
C ILE A 8 -10.56 15.88 0.06
N ARG A 9 -11.10 16.69 -0.87
CA ARG A 9 -12.16 17.66 -0.59
C ARG A 9 -13.52 16.99 -0.66
N ASP A 10 -14.24 17.04 0.45
CA ASP A 10 -15.61 16.55 0.49
C ASP A 10 -16.58 17.59 -0.09
N LEU A 11 -17.27 17.22 -1.17
CA LEU A 11 -18.29 18.04 -1.83
C LEU A 11 -19.71 17.47 -1.68
N VAL A 12 -19.83 16.25 -1.14
CA VAL A 12 -21.06 15.45 -1.10
C VAL A 12 -21.33 14.83 0.28
N ASN A 13 -20.70 15.40 1.31
CA ASN A 13 -20.88 15.03 2.71
C ASN A 13 -20.43 13.59 3.06
N PHE A 14 -19.44 13.06 2.32
CA PHE A 14 -18.82 11.76 2.64
C PHE A 14 -18.01 11.78 3.94
N SER A 15 -17.55 12.95 4.38
CA SER A 15 -16.86 13.15 5.66
C SER A 15 -17.69 12.64 6.83
N GLN A 16 -18.99 12.91 6.84
CA GLN A 16 -19.89 12.48 7.90
C GLN A 16 -19.99 10.95 8.00
N VAL A 17 -20.01 10.26 6.85
CA VAL A 17 -20.02 8.79 6.81
C VAL A 17 -18.65 8.23 7.23
N ALA A 18 -17.57 8.89 6.80
CA ALA A 18 -16.21 8.54 7.20
C ALA A 18 -16.00 8.69 8.71
N ASP A 19 -16.56 9.73 9.33
CA ASP A 19 -16.46 9.97 10.78
C ASP A 19 -17.19 8.88 11.58
N ILE A 20 -18.38 8.47 11.15
CA ILE A 20 -19.12 7.36 11.78
C ILE A 20 -18.32 6.05 11.66
N ALA A 21 -17.73 5.80 10.49
CA ALA A 21 -16.86 4.64 10.29
C ALA A 21 -15.62 4.70 11.19
N ALA A 22 -14.99 5.88 11.33
CA ALA A 22 -13.86 6.10 12.22
C ALA A 22 -14.23 5.82 13.68
N GLU A 23 -15.35 6.36 14.16
CA GLU A 23 -15.86 6.09 15.51
C GLU A 23 -16.05 4.60 15.76
N ARG A 24 -16.54 3.86 14.76
CA ARG A 24 -16.74 2.42 14.89
C ARG A 24 -15.42 1.66 14.99
N ILE A 25 -14.40 2.10 14.27
CA ILE A 25 -13.04 1.55 14.33
C ILE A 25 -12.42 1.83 15.70
N VAL A 26 -12.49 3.07 16.19
CA VAL A 26 -12.00 3.43 17.53
C VAL A 26 -12.71 2.63 18.62
N GLY A 27 -14.04 2.51 18.51
CA GLY A 27 -14.88 1.78 19.45
C GLY A 27 -14.62 0.28 19.49
N ALA A 28 -14.02 -0.31 18.44
CA ALA A 28 -13.63 -1.72 18.43
C ALA A 28 -12.44 -2.03 19.35
N ARG A 29 -11.71 -1.01 19.84
CA ARG A 29 -10.64 -1.17 20.86
C ARG A 29 -9.59 -2.25 20.52
N GLY A 30 -9.25 -2.39 19.24
CA GLY A 30 -8.27 -3.37 18.76
C GLY A 30 -8.83 -4.76 18.47
N GLU A 31 -10.14 -4.98 18.62
CA GLU A 31 -10.77 -6.21 18.13
C GLU A 31 -10.76 -6.26 16.58
N PRO A 32 -10.57 -7.45 15.98
CA PRO A 32 -10.62 -7.60 14.53
C PRO A 32 -11.96 -7.14 13.95
N LEU A 33 -11.93 -6.10 13.12
CA LEU A 33 -13.11 -5.53 12.47
C LEU A 33 -12.95 -5.60 10.94
N SER A 34 -13.97 -6.09 10.26
CA SER A 34 -14.07 -6.04 8.78
C SER A 34 -15.19 -5.09 8.38
N MET A 35 -14.87 -4.13 7.51
CA MET A 35 -15.82 -3.16 6.97
C MET A 35 -15.78 -3.20 5.45
N GLY A 36 -16.94 -3.34 4.82
CA GLY A 36 -17.08 -3.29 3.36
C GLY A 36 -17.66 -1.96 2.91
N ILE A 37 -17.08 -1.36 1.88
CA ILE A 37 -17.63 -0.17 1.20
C ILE A 37 -18.14 -0.62 -0.16
N SER A 38 -19.45 -0.53 -0.38
CA SER A 38 -20.10 -0.90 -1.63
C SER A 38 -20.67 0.34 -2.33
N GLY A 39 -20.82 0.24 -3.65
CA GLY A 39 -21.36 1.31 -4.50
C GLY A 39 -20.87 1.19 -5.94
N ASP A 40 -21.53 1.89 -6.85
CA ASP A 40 -21.20 1.84 -8.28
C ASP A 40 -19.81 2.41 -8.59
N TRP A 41 -19.31 2.14 -9.79
CA TRP A 41 -18.02 2.69 -10.22
C TRP A 41 -18.12 4.22 -10.39
N GLY A 42 -17.11 4.95 -9.91
CA GLY A 42 -17.10 6.43 -9.95
C GLY A 42 -17.87 7.15 -8.83
N VAL A 43 -18.52 6.46 -7.90
CA VAL A 43 -19.27 7.10 -6.79
C VAL A 43 -18.38 7.65 -5.67
N GLY A 44 -17.06 7.51 -5.76
CA GLY A 44 -16.12 8.06 -4.79
C GLY A 44 -15.69 7.12 -3.66
N LYS A 45 -15.83 5.79 -3.80
CA LYS A 45 -15.38 4.80 -2.78
C LYS A 45 -13.91 5.00 -2.34
N SER A 46 -13.00 5.19 -3.29
CA SER A 46 -11.59 5.47 -2.99
C SER A 46 -11.41 6.81 -2.28
N SER A 47 -12.22 7.82 -2.62
CA SER A 47 -12.21 9.12 -1.94
C SER A 47 -12.73 8.99 -0.50
N MET A 48 -13.78 8.19 -0.27
CA MET A 48 -14.28 7.86 1.08
C MET A 48 -13.20 7.20 1.94
N MET A 49 -12.42 6.26 1.38
CA MET A 49 -11.30 5.63 2.10
C MET A 49 -10.23 6.66 2.51
N LYS A 50 -9.93 7.65 1.65
CA LYS A 50 -9.00 8.74 1.99
C LYS A 50 -9.55 9.66 3.08
N LEU A 51 -10.84 9.99 3.03
CA LEU A 51 -11.50 10.79 4.07
C LEU A 51 -11.52 10.05 5.42
N LEU A 52 -11.77 8.74 5.41
CA LEU A 52 -11.71 7.89 6.61
C LEU A 52 -10.31 7.88 7.22
N ARG A 53 -9.27 7.78 6.39
CA ARG A 53 -7.88 7.91 6.83
C ARG A 53 -7.65 9.24 7.53
N ASN A 54 -8.03 10.36 6.91
CA ASN A 54 -7.85 11.68 7.51
C ASN A 54 -8.58 11.81 8.86
N SER A 55 -9.84 11.37 8.94
CA SER A 55 -10.64 11.40 10.17
C SER A 55 -10.01 10.58 11.32
N LEU A 56 -9.30 9.49 10.98
CA LEU A 56 -8.57 8.67 11.94
C LEU A 56 -7.20 9.26 12.31
N GLU A 57 -6.49 9.89 11.37
CA GLU A 57 -5.20 10.55 11.63
C GLU A 57 -5.33 11.83 12.46
N GLU A 58 -6.48 12.51 12.39
CA GLU A 58 -6.82 13.67 13.24
C GLU A 58 -7.06 13.30 14.72
N ARG A 59 -7.24 12.02 15.04
CA ARG A 59 -7.49 11.56 16.41
C ARG A 59 -6.18 11.17 17.10
N GLU A 60 -5.68 12.04 17.97
CA GLU A 60 -4.42 11.82 18.72
C GLU A 60 -4.48 10.67 19.75
N GLU A 61 -5.69 10.22 20.09
CA GLU A 61 -5.95 9.20 21.11
C GLU A 61 -5.53 7.78 20.70
N ILE A 62 -5.30 7.55 19.40
CA ILE A 62 -5.02 6.23 18.83
C ILE A 62 -3.87 6.29 17.82
N ASP A 63 -2.84 5.46 18.02
CA ASP A 63 -1.80 5.26 17.01
C ASP A 63 -2.30 4.28 15.94
N VAL A 64 -2.85 4.84 14.86
CA VAL A 64 -3.30 4.06 13.70
C VAL A 64 -2.16 3.96 12.68
N ARG A 65 -1.94 2.73 12.19
CA ARG A 65 -1.04 2.44 11.08
C ARG A 65 -1.86 1.93 9.91
N PHE A 66 -1.77 2.59 8.77
CA PHE A 66 -2.56 2.25 7.60
C PHE A 66 -1.73 1.48 6.58
N VAL A 67 -2.27 0.40 6.05
CA VAL A 67 -1.68 -0.33 4.93
C VAL A 67 -2.66 -0.30 3.78
N GLU A 68 -2.24 0.26 2.64
CA GLU A 68 -3.03 0.24 1.41
C GLU A 68 -2.61 -0.94 0.55
N PHE A 69 -3.59 -1.69 0.06
CA PHE A 69 -3.38 -2.83 -0.82
C PHE A 69 -4.37 -2.77 -1.98
N ASN A 70 -3.84 -2.69 -3.20
CA ASN A 70 -4.64 -2.74 -4.42
C ASN A 70 -4.55 -4.15 -5.01
N ALA A 71 -5.62 -4.93 -4.83
CA ALA A 71 -5.69 -6.31 -5.32
C ALA A 71 -5.56 -6.43 -6.86
N TRP A 72 -5.92 -5.39 -7.62
CA TRP A 72 -5.84 -5.43 -9.08
C TRP A 72 -4.40 -5.54 -9.59
N LEU A 73 -3.46 -4.87 -8.92
CA LEU A 73 -2.04 -4.89 -9.27
C LEU A 73 -1.40 -6.28 -9.12
N TYR A 74 -2.03 -7.17 -8.35
CA TYR A 74 -1.50 -8.50 -8.03
C TYR A 74 -2.30 -9.64 -8.67
N GLN A 75 -3.18 -9.36 -9.62
CA GLN A 75 -3.97 -10.39 -10.33
C GLN A 75 -3.11 -11.39 -11.11
N ASN A 76 -1.91 -11.00 -11.52
CA ASN A 76 -0.97 -11.85 -12.25
C ASN A 76 0.05 -12.58 -11.33
N TYR A 77 -0.02 -12.40 -10.01
CA TYR A 77 0.85 -13.12 -9.07
C TYR A 77 0.19 -14.44 -8.65
N ASP A 78 0.95 -15.55 -8.73
CA ASP A 78 0.49 -16.91 -8.39
C ASP A 78 -0.05 -17.05 -6.95
N ASP A 79 0.26 -16.10 -6.05
CA ASP A 79 -0.22 -16.11 -4.67
C ASP A 79 -0.56 -14.70 -4.17
N ALA A 80 -1.84 -14.30 -4.34
CA ALA A 80 -2.37 -13.04 -3.84
C ALA A 80 -2.24 -12.90 -2.30
N ARG A 81 -2.20 -14.01 -1.55
CA ARG A 81 -2.01 -13.96 -0.09
C ARG A 81 -0.55 -13.65 0.24
N ALA A 82 0.40 -14.24 -0.47
CA ALA A 82 1.81 -13.90 -0.33
C ALA A 82 2.06 -12.43 -0.65
N ALA A 83 1.48 -11.92 -1.75
CA ALA A 83 1.59 -10.51 -2.13
C ALA A 83 1.00 -9.56 -1.07
N LEU A 84 -0.16 -9.91 -0.50
CA LEU A 84 -0.75 -9.14 0.60
C LEU A 84 0.14 -9.14 1.84
N MET A 85 0.68 -10.29 2.23
CA MET A 85 1.58 -10.39 3.40
C MET A 85 2.88 -9.61 3.19
N GLU A 86 3.43 -9.62 1.97
CA GLU A 86 4.59 -8.82 1.61
C GLU A 86 4.30 -7.32 1.71
N ALA A 87 3.17 -6.87 1.16
CA ALA A 87 2.75 -5.47 1.23
C ALA A 87 2.54 -4.98 2.67
N ILE A 88 1.86 -5.79 3.50
CA ILE A 88 1.68 -5.49 4.93
C ILE A 88 3.02 -5.41 5.64
N THR A 89 3.91 -6.39 5.41
CA THR A 89 5.22 -6.43 6.07
C THR A 89 6.05 -5.20 5.68
N ALA A 90 6.10 -4.86 4.39
CA ALA A 90 6.83 -3.70 3.90
C ALA A 90 6.30 -2.39 4.51
N ALA A 91 4.98 -2.19 4.51
CA ALA A 91 4.35 -0.99 5.05
C ALA A 91 4.57 -0.83 6.56
N VAL A 92 4.41 -1.91 7.34
CA VAL A 92 4.65 -1.89 8.79
C VAL A 92 6.11 -1.58 9.10
N VAL A 93 7.03 -2.16 8.34
CA VAL A 93 8.47 -1.91 8.50
C VAL A 93 8.84 -0.47 8.18
N GLU A 94 8.33 0.08 7.09
CA GLU A 94 8.59 1.45 6.66
C GLU A 94 8.07 2.45 7.71
N GLN A 95 6.82 2.29 8.13
CA GLN A 95 6.19 3.15 9.13
C GLN A 95 6.89 3.08 10.49
N ALA A 96 7.39 1.91 10.88
CA ALA A 96 8.15 1.76 12.11
C ALA A 96 9.50 2.49 12.09
N ILE A 97 10.17 2.50 10.93
CA ILE A 97 11.43 3.24 10.76
C ILE A 97 11.15 4.75 10.78
N GLU A 98 10.08 5.19 10.12
CA GLU A 98 9.71 6.60 9.98
C GLU A 98 9.23 7.22 11.30
N LYS A 99 8.33 6.55 12.03
CA LYS A 99 7.83 7.02 13.34
C LYS A 99 8.83 6.85 14.49
N LYS A 100 10.04 6.31 14.22
CA LYS A 100 11.09 6.00 15.23
C LYS A 100 10.54 5.24 16.43
N ASP A 101 9.58 4.35 16.18
CA ASP A 101 8.99 3.54 17.24
C ASP A 101 10.10 2.76 17.95
N THR A 102 9.93 2.57 19.26
CA THR A 102 10.70 1.58 20.02
C THR A 102 10.30 0.16 19.61
N LEU A 103 10.42 -0.16 18.33
CA LEU A 103 10.43 -1.55 17.91
C LEU A 103 11.67 -2.20 18.51
N ALA A 104 11.48 -3.41 19.03
CA ALA A 104 12.59 -4.24 19.44
C ALA A 104 13.62 -4.29 18.29
N LYS A 105 14.86 -3.86 18.57
CA LYS A 105 16.03 -3.92 17.67
C LYS A 105 16.04 -5.11 16.69
N PRO A 106 15.68 -6.36 17.08
CA PRO A 106 15.60 -7.49 16.15
C PRO A 106 14.65 -7.32 14.96
N VAL A 107 13.49 -6.66 15.14
CA VAL A 107 12.52 -6.46 14.05
C VAL A 107 13.07 -5.46 13.04
N LEU A 108 13.69 -4.39 13.53
CA LEU A 108 14.28 -3.32 12.74
C LEU A 108 15.51 -3.82 11.93
N GLU A 109 16.30 -4.72 12.50
CA GLU A 109 17.40 -5.39 11.80
C GLU A 109 16.90 -6.34 10.70
N LYS A 110 15.88 -7.15 10.98
CA LYS A 110 15.27 -8.04 9.97
C LYS A 110 14.66 -7.25 8.82
N ALA A 111 13.90 -6.21 9.14
CA ALA A 111 13.34 -5.23 8.22
C ALA A 111 14.38 -4.63 7.26
N LYS A 112 15.46 -4.06 7.82
CA LYS A 112 16.58 -3.52 7.03
C LYS A 112 17.23 -4.60 6.17
N GLY A 113 17.38 -5.80 6.71
CA GLY A 113 17.90 -6.96 5.97
C GLY A 113 17.07 -7.31 4.74
N LEU A 114 15.74 -7.33 4.88
CA LEU A 114 14.81 -7.60 3.77
C LEU A 114 14.85 -6.48 2.72
N LEU A 115 14.72 -5.22 3.15
CA LEU A 115 14.79 -4.06 2.24
C LEU A 115 16.10 -4.03 1.45
N LYS A 116 17.23 -4.33 2.10
CA LYS A 116 18.55 -4.36 1.44
C LYS A 116 18.64 -5.49 0.40
N ARG A 117 18.01 -6.65 0.65
CA ARG A 117 17.97 -7.77 -0.29
C ARG A 117 17.08 -7.46 -1.50
N VAL A 118 15.89 -6.93 -1.27
CA VAL A 118 14.96 -6.52 -2.34
C VAL A 118 15.61 -5.46 -3.22
N LYS A 119 16.26 -4.45 -2.62
CA LYS A 119 16.95 -3.40 -3.38
C LYS A 119 18.13 -3.95 -4.18
N LYS A 120 18.89 -4.92 -3.63
CA LYS A 120 19.98 -5.60 -4.36
C LYS A 120 19.47 -6.42 -5.53
N LEU A 121 18.37 -7.15 -5.35
CA LEU A 121 17.72 -7.93 -6.42
C LEU A 121 17.19 -7.03 -7.53
N ARG A 122 16.50 -5.94 -7.18
CA ARG A 122 16.04 -4.93 -8.15
C ARG A 122 17.21 -4.28 -8.91
N LEU A 123 18.30 -3.93 -8.21
CA LEU A 123 19.49 -3.35 -8.84
C LEU A 123 20.17 -4.35 -9.78
N LEU A 124 20.25 -5.63 -9.40
CA LEU A 124 20.78 -6.69 -10.25
C LEU A 124 19.89 -6.95 -11.46
N GLY A 125 18.56 -6.92 -11.30
CA GLY A 125 17.61 -7.03 -12.40
C GLY A 125 17.72 -5.87 -13.39
N LEU A 126 17.88 -4.64 -12.90
CA LEU A 126 18.11 -3.45 -13.72
C LEU A 126 19.46 -3.48 -14.44
N ALA A 127 20.53 -3.90 -13.75
CA ALA A 127 21.84 -4.05 -14.37
C ALA A 127 21.87 -5.18 -15.41
N GLY A 128 21.18 -6.30 -15.12
CA GLY A 128 21.02 -7.42 -16.02
C GLY A 128 20.22 -7.05 -17.27
N SER A 129 19.08 -6.38 -17.11
CA SER A 129 18.29 -5.88 -18.25
C SER A 129 19.04 -4.85 -19.07
N ALA A 130 19.71 -3.88 -18.46
CA ALA A 130 20.53 -2.91 -19.19
C ALA A 130 21.71 -3.57 -19.94
N ALA A 131 22.35 -4.59 -19.35
CA ALA A 131 23.41 -5.34 -20.02
C ALA A 131 22.89 -6.20 -21.18
N VAL A 132 21.72 -6.82 -21.02
CA VAL A 132 21.04 -7.58 -22.08
C VAL A 132 20.60 -6.65 -23.20
N ASP A 133 20.04 -5.47 -22.89
CA ASP A 133 19.63 -4.47 -23.88
C ASP A 133 20.83 -3.91 -24.65
N TYR A 134 21.94 -3.64 -23.93
CA TYR A 134 23.19 -3.20 -24.54
C TYR A 134 23.78 -4.27 -25.47
N PHE A 135 23.77 -5.54 -25.05
CA PHE A 135 24.31 -6.65 -25.83
C PHE A 135 23.43 -7.04 -27.02
N THR A 136 22.11 -6.87 -26.90
CA THR A 136 21.14 -7.19 -27.96
C THR A 136 20.82 -5.99 -28.88
N MET A 137 21.49 -4.85 -28.71
CA MET A 137 21.20 -3.59 -29.43
C MET A 137 19.69 -3.27 -29.44
N GLY A 138 19.00 -3.52 -28.32
CA GLY A 138 17.58 -3.22 -28.15
C GLY A 138 16.58 -4.19 -28.79
N ALA A 139 17.01 -5.29 -29.43
CA ALA A 139 16.11 -6.20 -30.16
C ALA A 139 15.17 -7.05 -29.26
N MET A 140 15.50 -7.24 -27.98
CA MET A 140 14.71 -8.08 -27.05
C MET A 140 13.88 -7.29 -26.01
N THR A 141 13.88 -5.95 -26.11
CA THR A 141 13.15 -5.05 -25.20
C THR A 141 11.65 -5.36 -25.04
N PRO A 142 10.90 -5.86 -26.04
CA PRO A 142 9.46 -6.15 -25.84
C PRO A 142 9.19 -7.43 -25.04
N PHE A 143 10.13 -8.37 -24.99
CA PHE A 143 9.92 -9.68 -24.35
C PHE A 143 10.31 -9.71 -22.87
N VAL A 144 11.29 -8.88 -22.47
CA VAL A 144 11.74 -8.80 -21.06
C VAL A 144 10.83 -7.89 -20.23
N ALA A 145 10.18 -6.90 -20.84
CA ALA A 145 9.25 -6.00 -20.16
C ALA A 145 7.82 -6.58 -19.99
N GLY A 146 7.45 -7.62 -20.75
CA GLY A 146 6.11 -8.22 -20.71
C GLY A 146 5.88 -9.29 -19.63
N GLY A 147 6.89 -9.60 -18.82
CA GLY A 147 6.85 -10.65 -17.79
C GLY A 147 7.29 -10.21 -16.40
N MET A 148 7.43 -8.90 -16.15
CA MET A 148 7.63 -8.31 -14.82
C MET A 148 6.38 -7.57 -14.36
#